data_AF-A0A7J4RIM9-F1
#
_entry.id   AF-A0A7J4RIM9-F1
#
_cell.length_a   1.000
_cell.length_b   1.000
_cell.length_c   1.000
_cell.angle_alpha   90.00
_cell.angle_beta   90.00
_cell.angle_gamma   90.00
#
_symmetry.space_group_name_H-M   'P 1'
#
loop_
_entity.id
_entity.type
_entity.pdbx_description
1 polymer ?
#
loop_
_entity_poly.entity_id
_entity_poly.type
_entity_poly.pdbx_seq_one_letter_code
_entity_poly.pdbx_strand_id
1 'polypeptide(L)'
;MPELVGWTVDALTTDLIGTANISYSTYDLLSGIDLSAVSLQYGFDSNGVGQTPDLSGQWLELPGSGLDRGLAMANWATKSRQYLMLRATIADEAGNTETTEPQAFQVMPGLDLSWNTTATDVDRLVVRPGETFGNVAITGELRSNQMYAGAVVVSLEAAPADRSATTQWTVMNVQTLPAGSLGDGVEIIEWSYTVPNSGQYDLRVRIDPTNVIDENSEINNDHYMVVTGADVSSPGLVPSFAPTLSALIFVGFVVALLQQRD
;
A
#
# COMPACT_ATOMS: atom_id res chain seq x y z
N MET A 1 16.51 41.20 14.64
CA MET A 1 15.77 40.64 13.48
C MET A 1 15.53 39.19 13.82
N PRO A 2 14.26 38.76 13.79
CA PRO A 2 13.90 37.38 14.07
C PRO A 2 14.48 36.44 13.02
N GLU A 3 15.06 35.33 13.46
CA GLU A 3 15.51 34.24 12.60
C GLU A 3 14.38 33.23 12.39
N LEU A 4 14.12 32.88 11.13
CA LEU A 4 13.03 32.01 10.71
C LEU A 4 13.50 30.56 10.62
N VAL A 5 12.81 29.62 11.29
CA VAL A 5 13.21 28.19 11.29
C VAL A 5 12.25 27.35 10.47
N GLY A 6 10.98 27.27 10.87
CA GLY A 6 10.01 26.44 10.15
C GLY A 6 8.78 26.04 10.95
N TRP A 7 7.87 25.37 10.25
CA TRP A 7 6.59 24.91 10.76
C TRP A 7 6.66 23.48 11.29
N THR A 8 5.91 23.22 12.36
CA THR A 8 5.53 21.88 12.81
C THR A 8 4.01 21.81 12.83
N VAL A 9 3.43 20.83 12.13
CA VAL A 9 1.98 20.68 12.00
C VAL A 9 1.62 19.23 12.28
N ASP A 10 0.57 19.01 13.06
CA ASP A 10 0.04 17.68 13.29
C ASP A 10 -0.42 17.02 11.97
N ALA A 11 -0.52 15.69 11.96
CA ALA A 11 -1.05 14.98 10.80
C ALA A 11 -2.46 15.47 10.46
N LEU A 12 -2.63 15.96 9.23
CA LEU A 12 -3.91 16.46 8.73
C LEU A 12 -4.60 15.35 7.96
N THR A 13 -5.62 14.75 8.57
CA THR A 13 -6.42 13.70 7.94
C THR A 13 -7.90 14.07 7.89
N THR A 14 -8.64 13.52 6.93
CA THR A 14 -10.09 13.80 6.79
C THR A 14 -10.93 13.30 7.98
N ASP A 15 -10.41 12.35 8.75
CA ASP A 15 -11.02 11.80 9.98
C ASP A 15 -10.57 12.54 11.25
N LEU A 16 -9.70 13.56 11.14
CA LEU A 16 -9.27 14.36 12.28
C LEU A 16 -10.48 14.99 12.99
N ILE A 17 -10.65 14.65 14.27
CA ILE A 17 -11.69 15.23 15.13
C ILE A 17 -11.10 16.35 15.97
N GLY A 18 -11.59 17.57 15.77
CA GLY A 18 -11.25 18.74 16.58
C GLY A 18 -10.17 19.62 15.94
N THR A 19 -9.16 19.96 16.73
CA THR A 19 -8.18 21.00 16.43
C THR A 19 -6.87 20.39 15.95
N ALA A 20 -6.34 20.88 14.83
CA ALA A 20 -4.97 20.57 14.41
C ALA A 20 -3.99 21.52 15.12
N ASN A 21 -2.96 21.00 15.79
CA ASN A 21 -1.94 21.86 16.38
C ASN A 21 -0.93 22.29 15.31
N ILE A 22 -0.59 23.57 15.37
CA ILE A 22 0.30 24.26 14.45
C ILE A 22 1.29 25.06 15.29
N SER A 23 2.57 24.85 15.05
CA SER A 23 3.64 25.56 15.73
C SER A 23 4.62 26.14 14.72
N TYR A 24 5.09 27.35 14.99
CA TYR A 24 6.18 27.97 14.22
C TYR A 24 7.42 28.18 15.10
N SER A 25 8.56 27.69 14.64
CA SER A 25 9.84 27.88 15.31
C SER A 25 10.58 29.11 14.78
N THR A 26 11.03 29.95 15.69
CA THR A 26 11.81 31.17 15.43
C THR A 26 12.60 31.56 16.68
N TYR A 27 13.66 32.35 16.52
CA TYR A 27 14.40 32.91 17.65
C TYR A 27 15.01 34.27 17.27
N ASP A 28 15.24 35.12 18.27
CA ASP A 28 16.06 36.32 18.13
C ASP A 28 17.03 36.38 19.33
N LEU A 29 18.33 36.42 19.05
CA LEU A 29 19.37 36.44 20.09
C LEU A 29 19.60 37.83 20.69
N LEU A 30 19.02 38.88 20.10
CA LEU A 30 19.22 40.27 20.53
C LEU A 30 18.05 40.77 21.39
N SER A 31 16.89 41.01 20.76
CA SER A 31 15.71 41.57 21.43
C SER A 31 14.71 40.51 21.90
N GLY A 32 14.81 39.29 21.40
CA GLY A 32 13.80 38.26 21.64
C GLY A 32 12.54 38.47 20.78
N ILE A 33 11.60 37.53 20.86
CA ILE A 33 10.39 37.51 20.02
C ILE A 33 9.21 38.11 20.79
N ASP A 34 8.52 39.08 20.19
CA ASP A 34 7.26 39.60 20.71
C ASP A 34 6.10 38.67 20.32
N LEU A 35 5.80 37.73 21.20
CA LEU A 35 4.72 36.74 21.02
C LEU A 35 3.33 37.37 20.86
N SER A 36 3.12 38.62 21.29
CA SER A 36 1.84 39.32 21.16
C SER A 36 1.66 39.99 19.81
N ALA A 37 2.77 40.30 19.12
CA ALA A 37 2.81 40.89 17.79
C ALA A 37 3.00 39.85 16.66
N VAL A 38 3.21 38.58 17.00
CA VAL A 38 3.23 37.47 16.02
C VAL A 38 1.85 37.28 15.40
N SER A 39 1.82 37.24 14.06
CA SER A 39 0.64 36.86 13.27
C SER A 39 0.91 35.53 12.58
N LEU A 40 0.03 34.55 12.77
CA LEU A 40 0.08 33.27 12.07
C LEU A 40 -1.18 33.18 11.21
N GLN A 41 -1.01 32.84 9.95
CA GLN A 41 -2.09 32.87 8.96
C GLN A 41 -2.18 31.56 8.21
N TYR A 42 -3.39 31.21 7.83
CA TYR A 42 -3.69 30.00 7.10
C TYR A 42 -4.62 30.25 5.91
N GLY A 43 -4.66 29.31 4.97
CA GLY A 43 -5.67 29.24 3.94
C GLY A 43 -5.71 27.87 3.30
N PHE A 44 -6.73 27.62 2.50
CA PHE A 44 -6.87 26.36 1.74
C PHE A 44 -6.52 26.58 0.29
N ASP A 45 -5.78 25.64 -0.25
CA ASP A 45 -5.31 25.65 -1.62
C ASP A 45 -5.56 24.30 -2.31
N SER A 46 -5.72 24.33 -3.62
CA SER A 46 -6.06 23.16 -4.43
C SER A 46 -4.85 22.27 -4.76
N ASN A 47 -3.64 22.83 -4.83
CA ASN A 47 -2.46 22.11 -5.32
C ASN A 47 -1.17 22.35 -4.49
N GLY A 48 -1.24 23.20 -3.46
CA GLY A 48 -0.14 23.53 -2.57
C GLY A 48 0.92 24.43 -3.20
N VAL A 49 0.62 25.07 -4.33
CA VAL A 49 1.57 25.88 -5.11
C VAL A 49 1.09 27.32 -5.22
N GLY A 50 2.01 28.26 -5.03
CA GLY A 50 1.77 29.68 -5.24
C GLY A 50 2.00 30.48 -3.96
N GLN A 51 1.70 31.78 -4.07
CA GLN A 51 1.95 32.75 -3.00
C GLN A 51 0.67 33.10 -2.21
N THR A 52 -0.49 32.67 -2.70
CA THR A 52 -1.79 32.95 -2.07
C THR A 52 -2.71 31.76 -2.27
N PRO A 53 -3.38 31.29 -1.22
CA PRO A 53 -4.25 30.12 -1.26
C PRO A 53 -5.48 30.35 -2.14
N ASP A 54 -5.70 29.51 -3.15
CA ASP A 54 -6.72 29.71 -4.19
C ASP A 54 -8.16 29.34 -3.76
N LEU A 55 -8.35 28.32 -2.93
CA LEU A 55 -9.68 27.89 -2.47
C LEU A 55 -10.28 28.85 -1.45
N SER A 56 -9.44 29.37 -0.55
CA SER A 56 -9.85 30.40 0.40
C SER A 56 -9.83 31.81 -0.18
N GLY A 57 -9.05 32.06 -1.23
CA GLY A 57 -8.90 33.35 -1.92
C GLY A 57 -8.18 34.44 -1.13
N GLN A 58 -7.90 34.21 0.15
CA GLN A 58 -7.21 35.14 1.04
C GLN A 58 -6.60 34.38 2.23
N TRP A 59 -5.66 35.04 2.90
CA TRP A 59 -5.10 34.57 4.16
C TRP A 59 -6.04 34.88 5.32
N LEU A 60 -6.31 33.89 6.15
CA LEU A 60 -7.12 33.97 7.36
C LEU A 60 -6.21 33.94 8.59
N GLU A 61 -6.51 34.74 9.60
CA GLU A 61 -5.74 34.75 10.85
C GLU A 61 -6.04 33.51 11.69
N LEU A 62 -5.01 32.82 12.17
CA LEU A 62 -5.15 31.78 13.19
C LEU A 62 -5.47 32.45 14.53
N PRO A 63 -6.59 32.15 15.18
CA PRO A 63 -6.96 32.79 16.43
C PRO A 63 -5.95 32.46 17.55
N GLY A 64 -5.63 33.45 18.37
CA GLY A 64 -4.71 33.32 19.51
C GLY A 64 -3.48 34.22 19.41
N SER A 65 -2.56 34.03 20.35
CA SER A 65 -1.27 34.73 20.43
C SER A 65 -0.14 33.72 20.62
N GLY A 66 1.09 34.12 20.32
CA GLY A 66 2.25 33.23 20.40
C GLY A 66 2.42 32.36 19.15
N LEU A 67 3.35 31.41 19.28
CA LEU A 67 3.88 30.58 18.19
C LEU A 67 3.19 29.22 18.05
N ASP A 68 2.55 28.75 19.11
CA ASP A 68 1.76 27.52 19.13
C ASP A 68 0.27 27.86 19.10
N ARG A 69 -0.42 27.43 18.05
CA ARG A 69 -1.85 27.68 17.84
C ARG A 69 -2.57 26.43 17.40
N GLY A 70 -3.87 26.41 17.67
CA GLY A 70 -4.76 25.35 17.22
C GLY A 70 -5.68 25.84 16.11
N LEU A 71 -5.68 25.15 14.96
CA LEU A 71 -6.67 25.36 13.92
C LEU A 71 -7.87 24.44 14.16
N ALA A 72 -8.92 24.99 14.75
CA ALA A 72 -10.20 24.31 14.87
C ALA A 72 -11.01 24.52 13.58
N MET A 73 -11.39 23.43 12.92
CA MET A 73 -12.30 23.48 11.78
C MET A 73 -13.62 22.80 12.09
N ALA A 74 -14.68 23.27 11.44
CA ALA A 74 -15.99 22.64 11.55
C ALA A 74 -16.00 21.23 10.93
N ASN A 75 -15.20 20.98 9.88
CA ASN A 75 -15.12 19.67 9.25
C ASN A 75 -13.84 19.48 8.41
N TRP A 76 -12.98 18.53 8.77
CA TRP A 76 -11.83 18.10 7.97
C TRP A 76 -12.23 17.11 6.86
N ALA A 77 -13.39 16.47 6.95
CA ALA A 77 -13.81 15.42 6.02
C ALA A 77 -13.97 15.91 4.57
N THR A 78 -14.21 17.21 4.36
CA THR A 78 -14.36 17.81 3.02
C THR A 78 -13.06 18.37 2.45
N LYS A 79 -11.92 18.09 3.11
CA LYS A 79 -10.61 18.65 2.78
C LYS A 79 -9.66 17.67 2.10
N SER A 80 -10.12 16.46 1.76
CA SER A 80 -9.32 15.49 1.00
C SER A 80 -8.65 16.13 -0.22
N ARG A 81 -7.36 15.82 -0.44
CA ARG A 81 -6.53 16.31 -1.55
C ARG A 81 -6.36 17.84 -1.63
N GLN A 82 -6.80 18.58 -0.62
CA GLN A 82 -6.51 20.01 -0.49
C GLN A 82 -5.25 20.20 0.36
N TYR A 83 -4.70 21.40 0.28
CA TYR A 83 -3.52 21.79 1.04
C TYR A 83 -3.90 22.89 2.05
N LEU A 84 -3.46 22.71 3.29
CA LEU A 84 -3.40 23.79 4.27
C LEU A 84 -2.13 24.59 4.02
N MET A 85 -2.27 25.81 3.51
CA MET A 85 -1.17 26.76 3.40
C MET A 85 -1.02 27.55 4.69
N LEU A 86 0.21 27.76 5.13
CA LEU A 86 0.58 28.51 6.32
C LEU A 86 1.62 29.57 6.00
N ARG A 87 1.50 30.74 6.62
CA ARG A 87 2.53 31.78 6.63
C ARG A 87 2.54 32.50 7.97
N ALA A 88 3.69 33.00 8.37
CA ALA A 88 3.88 33.69 9.64
C ALA A 88 4.48 35.07 9.40
N THR A 89 4.03 36.06 10.15
CA THR A 89 4.71 37.34 10.31
C THR A 89 5.21 37.42 11.74
N ILE A 90 6.53 37.34 11.90
CA ILE A 90 7.21 37.35 13.19
C ILE A 90 7.69 38.77 13.49
N ALA A 91 7.47 39.21 14.73
CA ALA A 91 7.93 40.49 15.26
C ALA A 91 8.90 40.27 16.43
N ASP A 92 9.96 41.06 16.51
CA ASP A 92 10.85 41.12 17.68
C ASP A 92 10.47 42.26 18.63
N GLU A 93 10.97 42.26 19.87
CA GLU A 93 10.67 43.32 20.86
C GLU A 93 11.24 44.70 20.46
N ALA A 94 12.15 44.74 19.47
CA ALA A 94 12.68 45.98 18.90
C ALA A 94 11.79 46.54 17.77
N GLY A 95 10.70 45.86 17.41
CA GLY A 95 9.74 46.28 16.38
C GLY A 95 10.13 45.91 14.95
N ASN A 96 11.15 45.07 14.75
CA ASN A 96 11.46 44.53 13.43
C ASN A 96 10.50 43.38 13.11
N THR A 97 10.06 43.30 11.86
CA THR A 97 9.12 42.28 11.41
C THR A 97 9.62 41.57 10.17
N GLU A 98 9.40 40.26 10.08
CA GLU A 98 9.69 39.45 8.90
C GLU A 98 8.52 38.50 8.60
N THR A 99 8.22 38.29 7.31
CA THR A 99 7.14 37.38 6.88
C THR A 99 7.73 36.21 6.12
N THR A 100 7.30 34.99 6.48
CA THR A 100 7.77 33.76 5.86
C THR A 100 7.19 33.59 4.46
N GLU A 101 7.92 32.88 3.60
CA GLU A 101 7.32 32.29 2.41
C GLU A 101 6.20 31.30 2.81
N PRO A 102 5.13 31.17 2.01
CA PRO A 102 4.07 30.21 2.27
C PRO A 102 4.56 28.76 2.23
N GLN A 103 4.11 27.94 3.17
CA GLN A 103 4.35 26.49 3.18
C GLN A 103 3.01 25.74 3.14
N ALA A 104 2.93 24.69 2.31
CA ALA A 104 1.72 23.90 2.12
C ALA A 104 1.84 22.51 2.76
N PHE A 105 0.76 22.07 3.41
CA PHE A 105 0.63 20.76 4.06
C PHE A 105 -0.60 20.05 3.49
N GLN A 106 -0.41 18.87 2.90
CA GLN A 106 -1.50 18.12 2.31
C GLN A 106 -2.42 17.55 3.39
N VAL A 107 -3.72 17.67 3.19
CA VAL A 107 -4.72 16.94 3.97
C VAL A 107 -4.92 15.57 3.34
N MET A 108 -4.50 14.54 4.07
CA MET A 108 -4.56 13.15 3.65
C MET A 108 -5.96 12.57 3.88
N PRO A 109 -6.42 11.60 3.08
CA PRO A 109 -7.56 10.78 3.46
C PRO A 109 -7.27 10.03 4.77
N GLY A 110 -8.27 9.91 5.64
CA GLY A 110 -8.18 9.10 6.85
C GLY A 110 -8.36 7.60 6.58
N LEU A 111 -9.02 7.25 5.47
CA LEU A 111 -9.25 5.86 5.06
C LEU A 111 -7.95 5.24 4.55
N ASP A 112 -7.66 4.02 4.95
CA ASP A 112 -6.60 3.17 4.39
C ASP A 112 -7.16 1.77 4.22
N LEU A 113 -7.05 1.22 3.01
CA LEU A 113 -7.33 -0.16 2.70
C LEU A 113 -6.01 -0.90 2.50
N SER A 114 -5.96 -2.15 2.93
CA SER A 114 -4.75 -2.95 2.77
C SER A 114 -5.06 -4.45 2.79
N TRP A 115 -4.16 -5.23 2.21
CA TRP A 115 -4.20 -6.68 2.34
C TRP A 115 -3.57 -7.12 3.66
N ASN A 116 -4.21 -8.02 4.39
CA ASN A 116 -3.52 -8.76 5.45
C ASN A 116 -2.56 -9.76 4.79
N THR A 117 -1.26 -9.46 4.87
CA THR A 117 -0.19 -10.22 4.22
C THR A 117 -0.01 -11.65 4.74
N THR A 118 -0.55 -11.97 5.92
CA THR A 118 -0.48 -13.33 6.48
C THR A 118 -1.70 -14.18 6.11
N ALA A 119 -2.85 -13.54 5.86
CA ALA A 119 -4.10 -14.20 5.50
C ALA A 119 -4.37 -14.20 3.99
N THR A 120 -3.66 -13.36 3.23
CA THR A 120 -3.74 -13.29 1.77
C THR A 120 -2.68 -14.18 1.16
N ASP A 121 -3.06 -15.31 0.58
CA ASP A 121 -2.12 -16.26 -0.05
C ASP A 121 -2.82 -17.24 -1.02
N VAL A 122 -2.02 -17.98 -1.77
CA VAL A 122 -2.43 -19.14 -2.57
C VAL A 122 -2.47 -20.41 -1.71
N ASP A 123 -3.43 -21.29 -1.99
CA ASP A 123 -3.54 -22.60 -1.30
C ASP A 123 -2.38 -23.54 -1.65
N ARG A 124 -1.82 -23.40 -2.85
CA ARG A 124 -0.78 -24.26 -3.42
C ARG A 124 0.20 -23.46 -4.27
N LEU A 125 1.48 -23.58 -3.94
CA LEU A 125 2.58 -22.93 -4.67
C LEU A 125 2.99 -23.66 -5.95
N VAL A 126 2.71 -24.97 -6.03
CA VAL A 126 3.11 -25.82 -7.17
C VAL A 126 1.95 -26.72 -7.56
N VAL A 127 1.56 -26.67 -8.84
CA VAL A 127 0.49 -27.50 -9.40
C VAL A 127 0.88 -28.07 -10.75
N ARG A 128 0.19 -29.13 -11.16
CA ARG A 128 0.26 -29.60 -12.55
C ARG A 128 -0.51 -28.61 -13.42
N PRO A 129 0.08 -28.02 -14.46
CA PRO A 129 -0.61 -27.04 -15.29
C PRO A 129 -1.78 -27.65 -16.07
N GLY A 130 -2.72 -26.81 -16.47
CA GLY A 130 -3.89 -27.14 -17.28
C GLY A 130 -5.20 -27.24 -16.49
N GLU A 131 -6.32 -27.22 -17.22
CA GLU A 131 -7.69 -27.10 -16.68
C GLU A 131 -8.07 -28.14 -15.62
N THR A 132 -7.53 -29.36 -15.71
CA THR A 132 -7.93 -30.46 -14.82
C THR A 132 -7.21 -30.42 -13.47
N PHE A 133 -5.97 -29.93 -13.42
CA PHE A 133 -5.12 -30.06 -12.23
C PHE A 133 -4.45 -28.75 -11.78
N GLY A 134 -4.53 -27.71 -12.61
CA GLY A 134 -3.84 -26.44 -12.43
C GLY A 134 -4.64 -25.41 -11.65
N ASN A 135 -5.85 -25.75 -11.20
CA ASN A 135 -6.66 -24.86 -10.38
C ASN A 135 -6.01 -24.68 -9.01
N VAL A 136 -5.76 -23.43 -8.63
CA VAL A 136 -5.37 -22.97 -7.29
C VAL A 136 -6.43 -22.03 -6.73
N ALA A 137 -6.65 -22.12 -5.43
CA ALA A 137 -7.51 -21.20 -4.70
C ALA A 137 -6.66 -20.08 -4.11
N ILE A 138 -7.15 -18.86 -4.18
CA ILE A 138 -6.51 -17.67 -3.65
C ILE A 138 -7.45 -17.09 -2.62
N THR A 139 -6.99 -16.95 -1.39
CA THR A 139 -7.73 -16.25 -0.34
C THR A 139 -7.08 -14.90 -0.17
N GLY A 140 -7.87 -13.83 -0.16
CA GLY A 140 -7.42 -12.50 0.21
C GLY A 140 -8.25 -11.98 1.36
N GLU A 141 -7.59 -11.34 2.31
CA GLU A 141 -8.26 -10.66 3.40
C GLU A 141 -8.00 -9.16 3.26
N LEU A 142 -9.03 -8.46 2.82
CA LEU A 142 -9.05 -7.01 2.72
C LEU A 142 -9.35 -6.42 4.10
N ARG A 143 -8.54 -5.44 4.50
CA ARG A 143 -8.68 -4.71 5.76
C ARG A 143 -8.90 -3.23 5.47
N SER A 144 -9.73 -2.61 6.31
CA SER A 144 -9.80 -1.16 6.41
C SER A 144 -9.46 -0.72 7.83
N ASN A 145 -8.76 0.41 7.96
CA ASN A 145 -8.45 1.00 9.25
C ASN A 145 -9.67 1.64 9.96
N GLN A 146 -10.76 1.88 9.23
CA GLN A 146 -12.01 2.44 9.75
C GLN A 146 -13.23 1.84 9.03
N MET A 147 -14.43 2.15 9.52
CA MET A 147 -15.66 1.71 8.85
C MET A 147 -15.75 2.33 7.46
N TYR A 148 -15.87 1.50 6.43
CA TYR A 148 -16.05 1.96 5.05
C TYR A 148 -17.40 1.50 4.48
N ALA A 149 -18.28 2.46 4.21
CA ALA A 149 -19.62 2.21 3.68
C ALA A 149 -19.68 2.15 2.15
N GLY A 150 -18.60 2.53 1.46
CA GLY A 150 -18.53 2.51 -0.01
C GLY A 150 -18.37 1.09 -0.57
N ALA A 151 -18.51 0.98 -1.88
CA ALA A 151 -18.16 -0.24 -2.61
C ALA A 151 -16.66 -0.22 -2.96
N VAL A 152 -16.03 -1.39 -2.96
CA VAL A 152 -14.60 -1.54 -3.33
C VAL A 152 -14.48 -2.49 -4.50
N VAL A 153 -13.71 -2.11 -5.51
CA VAL A 153 -13.37 -3.01 -6.61
C VAL A 153 -12.01 -3.64 -6.32
N VAL A 154 -11.90 -4.95 -6.51
CA VAL A 154 -10.64 -5.68 -6.37
C VAL A 154 -10.39 -6.51 -7.63
N SER A 155 -9.13 -6.64 -8.03
CA SER A 155 -8.74 -7.47 -9.19
C SER A 155 -7.71 -8.53 -8.79
N LEU A 156 -7.85 -9.70 -9.41
CA LEU A 156 -6.78 -10.69 -9.50
C LEU A 156 -6.10 -10.54 -10.86
N GLU A 157 -4.79 -10.44 -10.85
CA GLU A 157 -3.98 -10.28 -12.05
C GLU A 157 -2.82 -11.28 -12.06
N ALA A 158 -2.43 -11.71 -13.25
CA ALA A 158 -1.34 -12.67 -13.46
C ALA A 158 -0.35 -12.18 -14.51
N ALA A 159 0.92 -12.52 -14.32
CA ALA A 159 1.98 -12.29 -15.28
C ALA A 159 2.99 -13.46 -15.26
N PRO A 160 3.71 -13.71 -16.36
CA PRO A 160 4.88 -14.58 -16.34
C PRO A 160 5.93 -14.07 -15.34
N ALA A 161 6.64 -14.99 -14.66
CA ALA A 161 7.62 -14.63 -13.63
C ALA A 161 8.93 -14.03 -14.18
N ASP A 162 9.24 -14.23 -15.47
CA ASP A 162 10.39 -13.63 -16.15
C ASP A 162 10.13 -12.18 -16.59
N ARG A 163 9.27 -11.46 -15.87
CA ARG A 163 8.83 -10.11 -16.21
C ARG A 163 9.92 -9.06 -16.00
N SER A 164 9.79 -7.99 -16.79
CA SER A 164 10.50 -6.73 -16.57
C SER A 164 9.53 -5.65 -16.10
N ALA A 165 10.04 -4.45 -15.79
CA ALA A 165 9.20 -3.33 -15.37
C ALA A 165 8.16 -2.89 -16.42
N THR A 166 8.30 -3.29 -17.70
CA THR A 166 7.36 -2.96 -18.78
C THR A 166 6.32 -4.04 -19.05
N THR A 167 6.46 -5.22 -18.44
CA THR A 167 5.52 -6.32 -18.63
C THR A 167 4.15 -5.94 -18.06
N GLN A 168 3.13 -5.97 -18.91
CA GLN A 168 1.75 -5.72 -18.49
C GLN A 168 1.19 -6.95 -17.77
N TRP A 169 0.42 -6.69 -16.72
CA TRP A 169 -0.32 -7.71 -16.00
C TRP A 169 -1.63 -8.02 -16.73
N THR A 170 -2.02 -9.29 -16.76
CA THR A 170 -3.30 -9.71 -17.33
C THR A 170 -4.33 -9.80 -16.22
N VAL A 171 -5.43 -9.07 -16.36
CA VAL A 171 -6.55 -9.15 -15.42
C VAL A 171 -7.27 -10.47 -15.61
N MET A 172 -7.25 -11.32 -14.58
CA MET A 172 -7.86 -12.64 -14.58
C MET A 172 -9.29 -12.60 -14.06
N ASN A 173 -9.53 -11.80 -13.01
CA ASN A 173 -10.84 -11.64 -12.41
C ASN A 173 -10.98 -10.26 -11.78
N VAL A 174 -12.19 -9.72 -11.80
CA VAL A 174 -12.54 -8.48 -11.10
C VAL A 174 -13.77 -8.78 -10.26
N GLN A 175 -13.72 -8.43 -8.97
CA GLN A 175 -14.85 -8.52 -8.07
C GLN A 175 -15.19 -7.13 -7.54
N THR A 176 -16.48 -6.87 -7.36
CA THR A 176 -16.96 -5.65 -6.72
C THR A 176 -17.59 -6.03 -5.40
N LEU A 177 -16.95 -5.61 -4.32
CA LEU A 177 -17.50 -5.69 -2.97
C LEU A 177 -18.63 -4.68 -2.85
N PRO A 178 -19.85 -5.10 -2.49
CA PRO A 178 -20.98 -4.19 -2.35
C PRO A 178 -20.73 -3.17 -1.24
N ALA A 179 -21.46 -2.05 -1.31
CA ALA A 179 -21.43 -1.02 -0.30
C ALA A 179 -21.71 -1.60 1.10
N GLY A 180 -20.81 -1.33 2.05
CA GLY A 180 -20.91 -1.80 3.42
C GLY A 180 -20.29 -3.17 3.70
N SER A 181 -19.66 -3.84 2.71
CA SER A 181 -18.86 -5.05 2.95
C SER A 181 -17.79 -4.84 4.02
N LEU A 182 -17.14 -3.67 4.04
CA LEU A 182 -16.13 -3.30 5.02
C LEU A 182 -16.72 -2.54 6.22
N GLY A 183 -17.96 -2.87 6.61
CA GLY A 183 -18.63 -2.25 7.76
C GLY A 183 -17.97 -2.55 9.10
N ASP A 184 -17.30 -3.69 9.23
CA ASP A 184 -16.49 -4.10 10.38
C ASP A 184 -14.98 -3.98 10.12
N GLY A 185 -14.60 -3.43 8.95
CA GLY A 185 -13.23 -3.23 8.51
C GLY A 185 -12.54 -4.49 7.97
N VAL A 186 -13.25 -5.58 7.71
CA VAL A 186 -12.66 -6.84 7.21
C VAL A 186 -13.55 -7.47 6.14
N GLU A 187 -12.95 -7.91 5.04
CA GLU A 187 -13.67 -8.73 4.06
C GLU A 187 -12.75 -9.84 3.53
N ILE A 188 -13.27 -11.06 3.46
CA ILE A 188 -12.58 -12.21 2.87
C ILE A 188 -13.06 -12.39 1.45
N ILE A 189 -12.11 -12.51 0.53
CA ILE A 189 -12.35 -12.67 -0.90
C ILE A 189 -11.67 -13.94 -1.37
N GLU A 190 -12.38 -14.73 -2.17
CA GLU A 190 -11.85 -15.95 -2.76
C GLU A 190 -11.80 -15.83 -4.29
N TRP A 191 -10.68 -16.26 -4.87
CA TRP A 191 -10.53 -16.42 -6.32
C TRP A 191 -10.07 -17.84 -6.65
N SER A 192 -10.37 -18.23 -7.89
CA SER A 192 -9.86 -19.46 -8.50
C SER A 192 -9.02 -19.07 -9.73
N TYR A 193 -7.81 -19.60 -9.81
CA TYR A 193 -6.89 -19.38 -10.93
C TYR A 193 -6.40 -20.71 -11.47
N THR A 194 -6.47 -20.90 -12.78
CA THR A 194 -5.91 -22.10 -13.44
C THR A 194 -4.55 -21.77 -14.03
N VAL A 195 -3.50 -22.43 -13.53
CA VAL A 195 -2.15 -22.32 -14.10
C VAL A 195 -2.15 -22.89 -15.52
N PRO A 196 -1.90 -22.09 -16.57
CA PRO A 196 -2.18 -22.52 -17.93
C PRO A 196 -1.10 -23.45 -18.50
N ASN A 197 0.19 -23.17 -18.23
CA ASN A 197 1.32 -23.91 -18.78
C ASN A 197 2.38 -24.18 -17.70
N SER A 198 3.37 -25.02 -18.04
CA SER A 198 4.55 -25.16 -17.19
C SER A 198 5.34 -23.86 -17.15
N GLY A 199 5.91 -23.56 -15.98
CA GLY A 199 6.58 -22.28 -15.72
C GLY A 199 6.07 -21.61 -14.45
N GLN A 200 6.76 -20.55 -14.05
CA GLN A 200 6.38 -19.76 -12.88
C GLN A 200 5.56 -18.55 -13.31
N TYR A 201 4.51 -18.27 -12.54
CA TYR A 201 3.61 -17.14 -12.72
C TYR A 201 3.61 -16.31 -11.44
N ASP A 202 3.77 -15.01 -11.61
CA ASP A 202 3.50 -14.03 -10.57
C ASP A 202 2.01 -13.72 -10.59
N LEU A 203 1.40 -13.74 -9.41
CA LEU A 203 0.03 -13.33 -9.19
C LEU A 203 0.05 -12.06 -8.33
N ARG A 204 -0.94 -11.20 -8.54
CA ARG A 204 -1.21 -10.12 -7.60
C ARG A 204 -2.70 -9.91 -7.41
N VAL A 205 -3.07 -9.57 -6.20
CA VAL A 205 -4.39 -9.00 -5.91
C VAL A 205 -4.22 -7.50 -5.69
N ARG A 206 -5.16 -6.72 -6.24
CA ARG A 206 -5.11 -5.27 -6.26
C ARG A 206 -6.41 -4.68 -5.75
N ILE A 207 -6.32 -3.76 -4.80
CA ILE A 207 -7.42 -2.93 -4.32
C ILE A 207 -7.57 -1.75 -5.27
N ASP A 208 -8.82 -1.38 -5.55
CA ASP A 208 -9.23 -0.26 -6.38
C ASP A 208 -8.30 0.00 -7.58
N PRO A 209 -8.30 -0.91 -8.58
CA PRO A 209 -7.41 -0.77 -9.74
C PRO A 209 -7.65 0.51 -10.54
N THR A 210 -8.75 1.23 -10.30
CA THR A 210 -9.09 2.50 -10.93
C THR A 210 -8.67 3.74 -10.14
N ASN A 211 -8.18 3.57 -8.91
CA ASN A 211 -7.72 4.65 -8.03
C ASN A 211 -8.76 5.76 -7.81
N VAL A 212 -10.03 5.36 -7.67
CA VAL A 212 -11.18 6.25 -7.43
C VAL A 212 -11.41 6.51 -5.94
N ILE A 213 -11.08 5.54 -5.09
CA ILE A 213 -11.14 5.64 -3.63
C ILE A 213 -9.88 6.36 -3.19
N ASP A 214 -10.06 7.44 -2.43
CA ASP A 214 -8.95 8.22 -1.90
C ASP A 214 -8.50 7.61 -0.59
N GLU A 215 -7.25 7.16 -0.55
CA GLU A 215 -6.67 6.45 0.59
C GLU A 215 -5.47 7.22 1.18
N ASN A 216 -5.16 6.93 2.44
CA ASN A 216 -3.99 7.48 3.12
C ASN A 216 -2.70 6.97 2.47
N SER A 217 -2.71 5.70 2.07
CA SER A 217 -1.62 5.05 1.37
C SER A 217 -2.13 4.41 0.09
N GLU A 218 -1.54 4.77 -1.05
CA GLU A 218 -1.83 4.13 -2.34
C GLU A 218 -0.83 3.00 -2.65
N ILE A 219 0.19 2.83 -1.80
CA ILE A 219 1.33 1.94 -2.06
C ILE A 219 1.14 0.52 -1.50
N ASN A 220 0.13 0.31 -0.67
CA ASN A 220 -0.23 -0.95 -0.02
C ASN A 220 -1.41 -1.67 -0.71
N ASN A 221 -1.87 -1.15 -1.86
CA ASN A 221 -3.00 -1.70 -2.61
C ASN A 221 -2.70 -3.00 -3.36
N ASP A 222 -1.42 -3.32 -3.55
CA ASP A 222 -0.97 -4.55 -4.22
C ASP A 222 -0.43 -5.59 -3.24
N HIS A 223 -0.88 -6.84 -3.36
CA HIS A 223 -0.25 -7.99 -2.70
C HIS A 223 0.18 -9.04 -3.74
N TYR A 224 1.44 -9.47 -3.67
CA TYR A 224 2.07 -10.33 -4.66
C TYR A 224 2.24 -11.76 -4.14
N MET A 225 1.94 -12.72 -5.00
CA MET A 225 2.04 -14.16 -4.75
C MET A 225 2.69 -14.84 -5.94
N VAL A 226 3.10 -16.10 -5.78
CA VAL A 226 3.75 -16.87 -6.86
C VAL A 226 3.16 -18.27 -6.93
N VAL A 227 2.93 -18.74 -8.16
CA VAL A 227 2.52 -20.12 -8.42
C VAL A 227 3.36 -20.72 -9.55
N THR A 228 3.67 -22.01 -9.45
CA THR A 228 4.49 -22.73 -10.42
C THR A 228 3.73 -23.89 -11.04
N GLY A 229 3.61 -23.89 -12.37
CA GLY A 229 3.19 -25.04 -13.16
C GLY A 229 4.37 -25.99 -13.33
N ALA A 230 4.33 -27.14 -12.66
CA ALA A 230 5.31 -28.21 -12.82
C ALA A 230 4.69 -29.35 -13.64
N ASP A 231 5.18 -29.55 -14.86
CA ASP A 231 4.81 -30.72 -15.65
C ASP A 231 5.61 -31.93 -15.16
N VAL A 232 4.90 -32.99 -14.80
CA VAL A 232 5.46 -34.30 -14.39
C VAL A 232 5.41 -35.31 -15.53
N SER A 233 5.38 -34.87 -16.79
CA SER A 233 5.46 -35.74 -17.98
C SER A 233 6.78 -36.53 -18.11
N SER A 234 7.69 -36.42 -17.13
CA SER A 234 8.64 -37.48 -16.82
C SER A 234 8.80 -37.59 -15.30
N PRO A 235 8.04 -38.44 -14.58
CA PRO A 235 8.65 -39.03 -13.41
C PRO A 235 9.86 -39.75 -13.99
N GLY A 236 11.07 -39.33 -13.63
CA GLY A 236 12.26 -40.07 -14.01
C GLY A 236 11.96 -41.54 -13.68
N LEU A 237 11.72 -42.35 -14.73
CA LEU A 237 11.77 -43.78 -14.64
C LEU A 237 13.23 -44.03 -14.27
N VAL A 238 13.55 -43.93 -12.98
CA VAL A 238 14.67 -44.67 -12.44
C VAL A 238 14.35 -46.09 -12.88
N PRO A 239 15.13 -46.68 -13.79
CA PRO A 239 14.95 -48.08 -14.11
C PRO A 239 15.03 -48.76 -12.76
N SER A 240 13.91 -49.35 -12.32
CA SER A 240 13.91 -50.08 -11.08
C SER A 240 15.11 -51.02 -11.15
N PHE A 241 15.95 -51.04 -10.12
CA PHE A 241 16.97 -52.08 -9.94
C PHE A 241 16.32 -53.45 -9.66
N ALA A 242 15.25 -53.79 -10.39
CA ALA A 242 14.79 -55.15 -10.51
C ALA A 242 15.72 -55.82 -11.52
N PRO A 243 16.67 -56.68 -11.10
CA PRO A 243 17.34 -57.53 -12.06
C PRO A 243 16.25 -58.25 -12.85
N THR A 244 16.37 -58.25 -14.17
CA THR A 244 15.45 -59.02 -15.01
C THR A 244 15.49 -60.48 -14.52
N LEU A 245 14.35 -61.16 -14.44
CA LEU A 245 14.30 -62.58 -14.06
C LEU A 245 15.32 -63.41 -14.85
N SER A 246 15.56 -63.03 -16.12
CA SER A 246 16.60 -63.58 -16.97
C SER A 246 18.01 -63.45 -16.40
N ALA A 247 18.40 -62.28 -15.87
CA ALA A 247 19.71 -62.07 -15.27
C ALA A 247 19.88 -62.91 -13.98
N LEU A 248 18.82 -63.03 -13.17
CA LEU A 248 18.84 -63.86 -11.97
C LEU A 248 18.97 -65.36 -12.30
N ILE A 249 18.26 -65.82 -13.34
CA ILE A 249 18.37 -67.21 -13.84
C ILE A 249 19.77 -67.48 -14.38
N PHE A 250 20.35 -66.56 -15.16
CA PHE A 250 21.70 -66.71 -15.71
C PHE A 250 22.77 -66.80 -14.60
N VAL A 251 22.72 -65.91 -13.62
CA VAL A 251 23.65 -65.95 -12.48
C VAL A 251 23.46 -67.24 -11.67
N GLY A 252 22.22 -67.65 -11.42
CA GLY A 252 21.93 -68.93 -10.75
C GLY A 252 22.50 -70.13 -11.50
N PHE A 253 22.40 -70.15 -12.83
CA PHE A 253 22.96 -71.22 -13.67
C PHE A 253 24.50 -71.23 -13.63
N VAL A 254 25.13 -70.06 -13.67
CA VAL A 254 26.59 -69.92 -13.58
C VAL A 254 27.10 -70.39 -12.22
N VAL A 255 26.44 -70.01 -11.13
CA VAL A 255 26.81 -70.46 -9.78
C VAL A 255 26.65 -71.98 -9.64
N ALA A 256 25.56 -72.56 -10.15
CA ALA A 256 25.35 -74.01 -10.14
C ALA A 256 26.42 -74.77 -10.95
N LEU A 257 26.84 -74.24 -12.09
CA LEU A 257 27.93 -74.80 -12.90
C LEU A 257 29.30 -74.73 -12.21
N LEU A 258 29.56 -73.64 -11.48
CA LEU A 258 30.79 -73.49 -10.72
C LEU A 258 30.84 -74.45 -9.51
N GLN A 259 29.71 -74.64 -8.82
CA GLN A 259 29.60 -75.58 -7.69
C GLN A 259 29.74 -77.06 -8.09
N GLN A 260 29.55 -77.42 -9.36
CA GLN A 260 29.81 -78.78 -9.86
C GLN A 260 31.29 -79.06 -10.17
N ARG A 261 32.15 -78.04 -10.15
CA ARG A 261 33.58 -78.17 -10.47
C ARG A 261 34.48 -78.21 -9.25
N ASP A 262 33.91 -78.10 -8.05
CA ASP A 262 34.51 -78.42 -6.74
C ASP A 262 33.91 -79.73 -6.19
#